data_AF-A0A1M7YVP8-F1
#
_entry.id   AF-A0A1M7YVP8-F1
#
_cell.length_a   1.000
_cell.length_b   1.000
_cell.length_c   1.000
_cell.angle_alpha   90.00
_cell.angle_beta   90.00
_cell.angle_gamma   90.00
#
_symmetry.space_group_name_H-M   'P 1'
#
loop_
_entity.id
_entity.type
_entity.pdbx_description
1 polymer ?
#
loop_
_entity_poly.entity_id
_entity_poly.type
_entity_poly.pdbx_seq_one_letter_code
_entity_poly.pdbx_strand_id
1 'polypeptide(L)'
;MTRPVLADLPHEYHNQVFIGIRKEIHMGKNTSVTLGEHFDNFIASQVQSGRYGSASEVIRAGLRLLETQETKMNTLRQLLIEGEQSGDTDYDLDDFIDELDHEAE
;
A
#
# COMPACT_ATOMS: atom_id res chain seq x y z
N MET A 1 13.28 -34.31 42.83
CA MET A 1 12.52 -33.05 42.65
C MET A 1 13.03 -32.38 41.39
N THR A 2 12.20 -32.41 40.37
CA THR A 2 12.59 -32.38 38.95
C THR A 2 12.56 -30.94 38.44
N ARG A 3 13.66 -30.48 37.83
CA ARG A 3 13.74 -29.15 37.21
C ARG A 3 12.78 -29.12 36.00
N PRO A 4 11.93 -28.10 35.82
CA PRO A 4 11.11 -28.04 34.62
C PRO A 4 11.98 -27.58 33.45
N VAL A 5 11.84 -28.32 32.35
CA VAL A 5 12.52 -28.13 31.07
C VAL A 5 11.91 -26.90 30.40
N LEU A 6 12.61 -25.76 30.43
CA LEU A 6 12.26 -24.54 29.69
C LEU A 6 13.34 -24.22 28.64
N ALA A 7 13.84 -25.25 27.95
CA ALA A 7 14.90 -25.10 26.95
C ALA A 7 14.47 -25.45 25.52
N ASP A 8 13.29 -26.04 25.30
CA ASP A 8 12.92 -26.62 23.99
C ASP A 8 11.60 -26.11 23.41
N LEU A 9 11.22 -24.85 23.65
CA LEU A 9 10.09 -24.24 22.95
C LEU A 9 10.58 -23.45 21.72
N PRO A 10 9.98 -23.67 20.52
CA PRO A 10 10.37 -22.96 19.31
C PRO A 10 10.19 -21.44 19.48
N HIS A 11 11.14 -20.68 18.92
CA HIS A 11 11.32 -19.23 19.06
C HIS A 11 10.12 -18.35 18.63
N GLU A 12 9.03 -18.95 18.17
CA GLU A 12 7.92 -18.25 17.51
C GLU A 12 6.82 -17.75 18.47
N TYR A 13 6.93 -18.03 19.77
CA TYR A 13 5.93 -17.63 20.77
C TYR A 13 6.31 -16.41 21.62
N HIS A 14 7.34 -15.65 21.26
CA HIS A 14 7.78 -14.50 22.06
C HIS A 14 6.83 -13.29 22.01
N ASN A 15 5.69 -13.37 21.29
CA ASN A 15 4.76 -12.25 21.16
C ASN A 15 3.28 -12.61 21.35
N GLN A 16 2.97 -13.78 21.93
CA GLN A 16 1.60 -14.15 22.26
C GLN A 16 1.52 -14.50 23.73
N VAL A 17 1.06 -13.54 24.53
CA VAL A 17 0.26 -13.62 25.75
C VAL A 17 0.58 -12.33 26.50
N PHE A 18 -0.26 -11.30 26.32
CA PHE A 18 -0.64 -10.25 27.29
C PHE A 18 -1.52 -9.24 26.54
N ILE A 19 -2.73 -9.69 26.19
CA ILE A 19 -3.77 -8.88 25.55
C ILE A 19 -4.45 -8.07 26.67
N GLY A 20 -4.11 -6.79 26.75
CA GLY A 20 -4.68 -5.86 27.71
C GLY A 20 -4.07 -4.48 27.53
N ILE A 21 -4.60 -3.72 26.56
CA ILE A 21 -4.25 -2.32 26.28
C ILE A 21 -2.80 -2.12 25.79
N ARG A 22 -2.53 -2.50 24.53
CA ARG A 22 -1.56 -1.77 23.72
C ARG A 22 -2.20 -1.42 22.38
N LYS A 23 -2.61 -0.16 22.28
CA LYS A 23 -2.61 0.55 20.99
C LYS A 23 -1.27 0.22 20.34
N GLU A 24 -1.31 -0.56 19.27
CA GLU A 24 -0.12 -0.94 18.52
C GLU A 24 0.43 0.34 17.89
N ILE A 25 1.29 1.04 18.64
CA ILE A 25 2.08 2.13 18.09
C ILE A 25 3.04 1.44 17.13
N HIS A 26 2.63 1.30 15.87
CA HIS A 26 3.51 0.99 14.76
C HIS A 26 4.52 2.14 14.67
N MET A 27 5.58 2.05 15.47
CA MET A 27 6.75 2.91 15.35
C MET A 27 7.29 2.70 13.94
N GLY A 28 7.37 3.79 13.17
CA GLY A 28 7.98 3.77 11.85
C GLY A 28 9.34 3.08 11.94
N LYS A 29 9.57 2.08 11.09
CA LYS A 29 10.85 1.37 11.05
C LYS A 29 11.90 2.35 10.54
N ASN A 30 12.96 2.56 11.32
CA ASN A 30 14.09 3.37 10.88
C ASN A 30 14.90 2.54 9.88
N THR A 31 14.82 2.91 8.60
CA THR A 31 15.55 2.24 7.53
C THR A 31 16.69 3.15 7.06
N SER A 32 17.92 2.66 7.14
CA SER A 32 19.07 3.28 6.49
C SER A 32 19.13 2.81 5.05
N VAL A 33 19.20 3.74 4.10
CA VAL A 33 19.23 3.46 2.66
C VAL A 33 20.39 4.24 2.06
N THR A 34 21.23 3.56 1.27
CA THR A 34 22.29 4.21 0.49
C THR A 34 21.70 4.66 -0.84
N LEU A 35 21.82 5.94 -1.15
CA LEU A 35 21.39 6.54 -2.40
C LEU A 35 22.61 6.90 -3.26
N GLY A 36 22.40 7.00 -4.57
CA GLY A 36 23.41 7.52 -5.48
C GLY A 36 23.42 9.05 -5.49
N GLU A 37 24.53 9.63 -5.95
CA GLU A 37 24.78 11.08 -5.97
C GLU A 37 23.63 11.89 -6.61
N HIS A 38 23.01 11.36 -7.67
CA HIS A 38 21.85 11.98 -8.31
C HIS A 38 20.69 12.22 -7.34
N PHE A 39 20.33 11.21 -6.54
CA PHE A 39 19.21 11.31 -5.60
C PHE A 39 19.57 12.13 -4.37
N ASP A 40 20.82 12.11 -3.93
CA ASP A 40 21.29 12.99 -2.86
C ASP A 40 21.15 14.46 -3.25
N ASN A 41 21.61 14.83 -4.45
CA ASN A 41 21.47 16.20 -4.98
C ASN A 41 20.00 16.59 -5.15
N PHE A 42 19.17 15.69 -5.65
CA PHE A 42 17.74 15.91 -5.77
C PHE A 42 17.09 16.17 -4.39
N ILE A 43 17.33 15.30 -3.41
CA ILE A 43 16.78 15.44 -2.05
C ILE A 43 17.26 16.74 -1.41
N ALA A 44 18.55 17.06 -1.53
CA ALA A 44 19.13 18.30 -1.02
C ALA A 44 18.42 19.52 -1.63
N SER A 45 18.18 19.53 -2.95
CA SER A 45 17.46 20.63 -3.61
C SER A 45 16.01 20.78 -3.10
N GLN A 46 15.32 19.66 -2.88
CA GLN A 46 13.94 19.66 -2.40
C GLN A 46 13.85 20.18 -0.96
N VAL A 47 14.79 19.80 -0.09
CA VAL A 47 14.86 20.32 1.28
C VAL A 47 15.27 21.80 1.29
N GLN A 48 16.28 22.18 0.51
CA GLN A 48 16.76 23.57 0.44
C GLN A 48 15.72 24.53 -0.12
N SER A 49 14.85 24.06 -1.02
CA SER A 49 13.71 24.84 -1.52
C SER A 49 12.63 25.11 -0.45
N GLY A 50 12.71 24.43 0.71
CA GLY A 50 11.72 24.52 1.78
C GLY A 50 10.46 23.70 1.54
N ARG A 51 10.37 22.94 0.43
CA ARG A 51 9.21 22.09 0.12
C ARG A 51 9.04 20.93 1.10
N TYR A 52 10.14 20.43 1.66
CA TYR A 52 10.14 19.35 2.64
C TYR A 52 11.11 19.66 3.78
N GLY A 53 10.80 19.23 5.00
CA GLY A 53 11.61 19.49 6.19
C GLY A 53 12.76 18.50 6.41
N SER A 54 12.79 17.38 5.70
CA SER A 54 13.86 16.38 5.82
C SER A 54 13.96 15.44 4.61
N ALA A 55 15.12 14.78 4.46
CA ALA A 55 15.30 13.73 3.47
C ALA A 55 14.29 12.59 3.62
N SER A 56 14.01 12.15 4.85
CA SER A 56 13.01 11.11 5.11
C SER A 56 11.61 11.50 4.66
N GLU A 57 11.29 12.79 4.69
CA GLU A 57 10.00 13.29 4.21
C GLU A 57 9.89 13.25 2.69
N VAL A 58 10.97 13.64 1.98
CA VAL A 58 11.06 13.51 0.51
C VAL A 58 10.91 12.04 0.11
N ILE A 59 11.61 11.13 0.79
CA ILE A 59 11.55 9.70 0.52
C ILE A 59 10.13 9.16 0.73
N ARG A 60 9.48 9.51 1.86
CA ARG A 60 8.09 9.10 2.10
C ARG A 60 7.13 9.65 1.05
N ALA A 61 7.30 10.89 0.61
CA ALA A 61 6.49 11.48 -0.45
C ALA A 61 6.68 10.72 -1.78
N GLY A 62 7.92 10.36 -2.11
CA GLY A 62 8.23 9.54 -3.29
C GLY A 62 7.59 8.15 -3.21
N LEU A 63 7.68 7.48 -2.05
CA LEU A 63 7.07 6.16 -1.85
C LEU A 63 5.55 6.18 -1.94
N ARG A 64 4.89 7.22 -1.39
CA ARG A 64 3.44 7.40 -1.52
C ARG A 64 3.00 7.58 -2.97
N LEU A 65 3.78 8.33 -3.76
CA LEU A 65 3.51 8.51 -5.17
C LEU A 65 3.64 7.18 -5.92
N LEU A 66 4.71 6.43 -5.65
CA LEU A 66 4.93 5.10 -6.24
C LEU A 66 3.78 4.14 -5.89
N GLU A 67 3.39 4.06 -4.61
CA GLU A 67 2.27 3.25 -4.14
C GLU A 67 0.98 3.60 -4.90
N THR A 68 0.66 4.90 -5.01
CA THR A 68 -0.53 5.36 -5.73
C THR A 68 -0.52 4.91 -7.20
N GLN A 69 0.64 5.02 -7.86
CA GLN A 69 0.80 4.62 -9.26
C GLN A 69 0.64 3.11 -9.43
N GLU A 70 1.30 2.32 -8.58
CA GLU A 70 1.20 0.86 -8.60
C GLU A 70 -0.24 0.39 -8.33
N THR A 71 -0.91 0.94 -7.32
CA THR A 71 -2.31 0.63 -7.03
C THR A 71 -3.20 0.92 -8.23
N LYS A 72 -3.09 2.13 -8.81
CA LYS A 72 -3.88 2.50 -9.98
C LYS A 72 -3.65 1.56 -11.17
N MET A 73 -2.39 1.17 -11.41
CA MET A 73 -2.06 0.25 -12.50
C MET A 73 -2.57 -1.15 -12.26
N ASN A 74 -2.49 -1.65 -11.03
CA ASN A 74 -3.02 -2.97 -10.71
C ASN A 74 -4.55 -3.00 -10.80
N THR A 75 -5.23 -1.96 -10.32
CA THR A 75 -6.69 -1.83 -10.48
C THR A 75 -7.08 -1.78 -11.96
N LEU A 76 -6.38 -0.99 -12.78
CA LEU A 76 -6.67 -0.92 -14.21
C LEU A 76 -6.51 -2.27 -14.90
N ARG A 77 -5.41 -2.99 -14.62
CA ARG A 77 -5.19 -4.33 -15.18
C ARG A 77 -6.30 -5.30 -14.76
N GLN A 78 -6.73 -5.24 -13.51
CA GLN A 78 -7.80 -6.11 -13.02
C GLN A 78 -9.13 -5.83 -13.73
N LEU A 79 -9.49 -4.55 -13.89
CA LEU A 79 -10.72 -4.15 -14.58
C LEU A 79 -10.70 -4.53 -16.08
N LEU A 80 -9.53 -4.46 -16.72
CA LEU A 80 -9.38 -4.92 -18.10
C LEU A 80 -9.58 -6.43 -18.20
N ILE A 81 -8.97 -7.21 -17.30
CA ILE A 81 -9.17 -8.67 -17.27
C ILE A 81 -10.64 -9.02 -17.00
N GLU A 82 -11.30 -8.31 -16.09
CA GLU A 82 -12.73 -8.49 -15.81
C GLU A 82 -13.60 -8.21 -17.04
N GLY A 83 -13.32 -7.11 -17.75
CA GLY A 83 -14.01 -6.77 -19.00
C GLY A 83 -13.73 -7.74 -20.16
N GLU A 84 -12.51 -8.26 -20.27
CA GLU A 84 -12.19 -9.31 -21.25
C GLU A 84 -12.90 -10.63 -20.92
N GLN A 85 -13.11 -10.92 -19.64
CA GLN A 85 -13.79 -12.13 -19.17
C GLN A 85 -15.32 -12.02 -19.17
N SER A 86 -15.88 -10.81 -19.20
CA SER A 86 -17.34 -10.62 -19.27
C SER A 86 -17.92 -11.05 -20.63
N GLY A 87 -17.06 -11.24 -21.63
CA GLY A 87 -17.46 -11.57 -22.99
C GLY A 87 -18.04 -10.38 -23.75
N ASP A 88 -18.29 -10.59 -25.03
CA ASP A 88 -18.87 -9.58 -25.90
C ASP A 88 -20.40 -9.59 -25.78
N THR A 89 -21.00 -8.41 -25.90
CA THR A 89 -22.45 -8.24 -26.01
C THR A 89 -22.78 -7.50 -27.29
N ASP A 90 -23.94 -7.79 -27.86
CA ASP A 90 -24.54 -6.91 -28.85
C ASP A 90 -25.00 -5.65 -28.12
N TYR A 91 -24.49 -4.48 -28.52
CA TYR A 91 -24.72 -3.21 -27.84
C TYR A 91 -25.55 -2.30 -28.74
N ASP A 92 -26.76 -1.98 -28.30
CA ASP A 92 -27.61 -0.95 -28.87
C ASP A 92 -27.83 0.16 -27.84
N LEU A 93 -27.56 1.40 -28.25
CA LEU A 93 -27.66 2.55 -27.37
C LEU A 93 -29.12 2.91 -27.05
N ASP A 94 -30.02 2.76 -28.02
CA ASP A 94 -31.42 3.15 -27.86
C ASP A 94 -32.11 2.16 -26.90
N ASP A 95 -31.87 0.85 -27.08
CA ASP A 95 -32.38 -0.19 -26.16
C ASP A 95 -31.85 0.01 -24.72
N PHE A 96 -30.59 0.43 -24.57
CA PHE A 96 -29.98 0.69 -23.25
C PHE A 96 -30.59 1.91 -22.54
N ILE A 97 -30.88 2.99 -23.28
CA ILE A 97 -31.53 4.17 -22.71
C ILE A 97 -32.96 3.85 -22.31
N ASP A 98 -33.69 3.12 -23.16
CA ASP A 98 -35.05 2.68 -22.85
C ASP A 98 -35.08 1.80 -21.59
N GLU A 99 -34.11 0.88 -21.41
CA GLU A 99 -33.98 0.06 -20.19
C GLU A 99 -33.79 0.92 -18.92
N LEU A 100 -32.88 1.89 -18.95
CA LEU A 100 -32.60 2.77 -17.80
C LEU A 100 -33.79 3.65 -17.42
N ASP A 101 -34.52 4.17 -18.40
CA ASP A 101 -35.71 5.00 -18.15
C ASP A 101 -36.85 4.19 -17.53
N HIS A 102 -36.98 2.90 -17.87
CA HIS A 102 -37.97 2.01 -17.26
C HIS A 102 -37.57 1.52 -15.85
N GLU A 103 -36.28 1.47 -15.52
CA GLU A 103 -35.79 1.10 -14.19
C GLU A 103 -35.94 2.24 -13.16
N ALA A 104 -36.14 3.47 -13.64
CA ALA A 104 -36.26 4.68 -12.82
C ALA A 104 -37.72 5.02 -12.39
N GLU A 105 -38.73 4.30 -12.88
CA GLU A 105 -40.16 4.41 -12.50
C GLU A 105 -40.56 3.42 -11.38
#